data_AF-A0A4P0Y2T7-F1
#
_entry.id   AF-A0A4P0Y2T7-F1
#
_cell.length_a   1.000
_cell.length_b   1.000
_cell.length_c   1.000
_cell.angle_alpha   90.00
_cell.angle_beta   90.00
_cell.angle_gamma   90.00
#
_symmetry.space_group_name_H-M   'P 1'
#
loop_
_entity.id
_entity.type
_entity.pdbx_description
1 polymer ?
#
loop_
_entity_poly.entity_id
_entity_poly.type
_entity_poly.pdbx_seq_one_letter_code
_entity_poly.pdbx_strand_id
1 'polypeptide(L)'
;MADVLGLDPNISRVKLYELSRGHPLAANYLIKALLSADEQEISCFLAGGMEFNGDIESVYASAWREIANDPDVMHVLGFIARIEAPMPLKLLATIVDAQAIERTLKTVRHLLKETSKGWTVFHNSFRLFVLSKPKITLGSIDKTYSQHIYRELAELSRHAPEHSLQSWLTLRYLARSGERDELLALATPAYFRHQFTHGRSCSEIDADIHLALIAARSTYDGVIATRLLLCRDEISRRTQVLEYANELPRAMLKVGDIDAAISFVQDFPNAGYEVVDLLLEQGDFDRAKELFEHLEPLSQLHTPRFEHYGDSHNLQEFKNGQNEFFTSVTLSKLSRQLTI
;
A
#
# COMPACT_ATOMS: atom_id res chain seq x y z
N MET A 1 10.89 6.81 19.62
CA MET A 1 10.37 5.75 18.71
C MET A 1 10.04 4.48 19.47
N ALA A 2 10.99 3.84 20.17
CA ALA A 2 10.75 2.62 20.95
C ALA A 2 9.58 2.74 21.94
N ASP A 3 9.52 3.84 22.71
CA ASP A 3 8.46 4.03 23.71
C ASP A 3 7.08 4.30 23.07
N VAL A 4 7.06 4.99 21.92
CA VAL A 4 5.82 5.24 21.15
C VAL A 4 5.26 3.95 20.57
N LEU A 5 6.14 3.03 20.16
CA LEU A 5 5.77 1.72 19.64
C LEU A 5 5.49 0.69 20.76
N GLY A 6 5.59 1.08 22.04
CA GLY A 6 5.24 0.23 23.17
C GLY A 6 6.27 -0.84 23.52
N LEU A 7 7.53 -0.65 23.15
CA LEU A 7 8.59 -1.62 23.47
C LEU A 7 8.87 -1.64 24.98
N ASP A 8 8.97 -2.85 25.56
CA ASP A 8 9.23 -3.06 27.00
C ASP A 8 10.36 -2.14 27.50
N PRO A 9 10.12 -1.31 28.53
CA PRO A 9 11.13 -0.44 29.16
C PRO A 9 12.44 -1.15 29.54
N ASN A 10 12.40 -2.45 29.83
CA ASN A 10 13.55 -3.25 30.24
C ASN A 10 14.57 -3.48 29.11
N ILE A 11 14.16 -3.34 27.84
CA ILE A 11 15.08 -3.49 26.70
C ILE A 11 15.97 -2.24 26.60
N SER A 12 17.30 -2.39 26.62
CA SER A 12 18.23 -1.26 26.58
C SER A 12 18.10 -0.41 25.31
N ARG A 13 17.78 0.88 25.49
CA ARG A 13 17.68 1.87 24.41
C ARG A 13 19.05 2.17 23.79
N VAL A 14 20.09 2.12 24.60
CA VAL A 14 21.48 2.25 24.13
C VAL A 14 21.82 1.09 23.20
N LYS A 15 21.42 -0.14 23.55
CA LYS A 15 21.68 -1.31 22.71
C LYS A 15 20.93 -1.25 21.38
N LEU A 16 19.69 -0.78 21.39
CA LEU A 16 18.93 -0.53 20.16
C LEU A 16 19.60 0.50 19.26
N TYR A 17 20.13 1.58 19.85
CA TYR A 17 20.85 2.61 19.10
C TYR A 17 22.14 2.06 18.49
N GLU A 18 22.90 1.25 19.23
CA GLU A 18 24.11 0.59 18.71
C GLU A 18 23.80 -0.34 17.54
N LEU A 19 22.79 -1.22 17.70
CA LEU A 19 22.42 -2.20 16.68
C LEU A 19 21.84 -1.56 15.42
N SER A 20 21.15 -0.43 15.53
CA SER A 20 20.57 0.28 14.39
C SER A 20 21.47 1.38 13.82
N ARG A 21 22.52 1.79 14.56
CA ARG A 21 23.37 2.97 14.32
C ARG A 21 22.57 4.25 14.02
N GLY A 22 21.39 4.39 14.62
CA GLY A 22 20.50 5.53 14.40
C GLY A 22 19.75 5.53 13.07
N HIS A 23 19.85 4.48 12.24
CA HIS A 23 19.12 4.39 10.98
C HIS A 23 17.62 4.16 11.24
N PRO A 24 16.71 5.07 10.83
CA PRO A 24 15.30 5.01 11.21
C PRO A 24 14.58 3.71 10.80
N LEU A 25 14.81 3.24 9.56
CA LEU A 25 14.19 2.02 9.05
C LEU A 25 14.69 0.76 9.76
N ALA A 26 16.00 0.59 9.93
CA ALA A 26 16.60 -0.53 10.64
C ALA A 26 16.14 -0.57 12.10
N ALA A 27 16.09 0.58 12.77
CA ALA A 27 15.53 0.68 14.12
C ALA A 27 14.04 0.29 14.17
N ASN A 28 13.23 0.66 13.17
CA ASN A 28 11.83 0.26 13.12
C ASN A 28 11.68 -1.26 12.97
N TYR A 29 12.43 -1.88 12.04
CA TYR A 29 12.42 -3.34 11.89
C TYR A 29 12.86 -4.06 13.17
N LEU A 30 13.93 -3.58 13.82
CA LEU A 30 14.41 -4.16 15.07
C LEU A 30 13.36 -4.06 16.18
N ILE A 31 12.71 -2.90 16.35
CA ILE A 31 11.65 -2.72 17.35
C ILE A 31 10.45 -3.64 17.04
N LYS A 32 10.02 -3.72 15.78
CA LYS A 32 8.91 -4.59 15.38
C LYS A 32 9.20 -6.07 15.60
N ALA A 33 10.43 -6.49 15.33
CA ALA A 33 10.84 -7.86 15.61
C ALA A 33 10.82 -8.15 17.12
N LEU A 34 11.37 -7.25 17.94
CA LEU A 34 11.35 -7.41 19.40
C LEU A 34 9.94 -7.43 19.99
N LEU A 35 8.99 -6.68 19.42
CA LEU A 35 7.59 -6.68 19.84
C LEU A 35 6.85 -7.99 19.52
N SER A 36 7.36 -8.78 18.58
CA SER A 36 6.73 -10.04 18.14
C SER A 36 7.52 -11.28 18.55
N ALA A 37 8.65 -11.08 19.22
CA ALA A 37 9.60 -12.11 19.59
C ALA A 37 9.35 -12.72 20.96
N ASP A 38 9.70 -13.99 21.13
CA ASP A 38 9.84 -14.62 22.45
C ASP A 38 11.16 -14.25 23.15
N GLU A 39 11.35 -14.68 24.40
CA GLU A 39 12.55 -14.35 25.18
C GLU A 39 13.87 -14.83 24.53
N GLN A 40 13.84 -15.95 23.79
CA GLN A 40 15.01 -16.50 23.12
C GLN A 40 15.35 -15.67 21.88
N GLU A 41 14.33 -15.32 21.09
CA GLU A 41 14.43 -14.46 19.92
C GLU A 41 14.89 -13.04 20.30
N ILE A 42 14.35 -12.47 21.38
CA ILE A 42 14.81 -11.18 21.95
C ILE A 42 16.30 -11.24 22.26
N SER A 43 16.75 -12.29 22.94
CA SER A 43 18.15 -12.48 23.29
C SER A 43 19.04 -12.57 22.04
N CYS A 44 18.58 -13.28 21.00
CA CYS A 44 19.29 -13.41 19.73
C CYS A 44 19.42 -12.05 19.00
N PHE A 45 18.33 -11.28 18.94
CA PHE A 45 18.34 -9.96 18.30
C PHE A 45 19.26 -8.98 19.03
N LEU A 46 19.22 -8.97 20.37
CA LEU A 46 20.09 -8.13 21.19
C LEU A 46 21.57 -8.54 21.13
N ALA A 47 21.85 -9.81 20.83
CA ALA A 47 23.20 -10.33 20.58
C ALA A 47 23.76 -9.99 19.19
N GLY A 48 22.97 -9.36 18.31
CA GLY A 48 23.42 -8.94 16.97
C GLY A 48 22.74 -9.65 15.80
N GLY A 49 21.69 -10.46 16.02
CA GLY A 49 20.97 -11.16 14.95
C GLY A 49 20.39 -10.26 13.85
N MET A 50 20.19 -8.97 14.15
CA MET A 50 19.78 -7.92 13.21
C MET A 50 20.63 -6.64 13.35
N GLU A 51 21.95 -6.79 13.47
CA GLU A 51 22.84 -5.63 13.45
C GLU A 51 22.81 -4.93 12.07
N PHE A 52 22.64 -3.62 12.08
CA PHE A 52 22.75 -2.76 10.91
C PHE A 52 24.20 -2.31 10.71
N ASN A 53 24.83 -2.83 9.65
CA ASN A 53 26.23 -2.57 9.33
C ASN A 53 26.45 -1.40 8.34
N GLY A 54 25.46 -0.52 8.17
CA GLY A 54 25.50 0.59 7.21
C GLY A 54 24.79 0.30 5.89
N ASP A 55 24.36 -0.94 5.67
CA ASP A 55 23.59 -1.36 4.50
C ASP A 55 22.30 -2.08 4.95
N ILE A 56 21.15 -1.59 4.50
CA ILE A 56 19.85 -2.18 4.84
C ILE A 56 19.67 -3.55 4.18
N GLU A 57 20.35 -3.81 3.05
CA GLU A 57 20.32 -5.13 2.43
C GLU A 57 20.96 -6.20 3.31
N SER A 58 21.88 -5.83 4.22
CA SER A 58 22.44 -6.79 5.19
C SER A 58 21.38 -7.31 6.17
N VAL A 59 20.46 -6.44 6.59
CA VAL A 59 19.31 -6.81 7.44
C VAL A 59 18.38 -7.74 6.65
N TYR A 60 18.08 -7.41 5.39
CA TYR A 60 17.27 -8.25 4.52
C TYR A 60 17.93 -9.60 4.23
N ALA A 61 19.24 -9.62 4.03
CA ALA A 61 20.01 -10.83 3.79
C ALA A 61 20.00 -11.76 5.01
N SER A 62 20.00 -11.21 6.23
CA SER A 62 19.88 -12.01 7.45
C SER A 62 18.53 -12.74 7.49
N ALA A 63 17.42 -12.00 7.32
CA ALA A 63 16.08 -12.58 7.25
C ALA A 63 15.92 -13.55 6.06
N TRP A 64 16.57 -13.26 4.92
CA TRP A 64 16.52 -14.09 3.72
C TRP A 64 17.08 -15.49 3.92
N ARG A 65 18.06 -15.70 4.83
CA ARG A 65 18.61 -17.04 5.09
C ARG A 65 17.54 -18.00 5.62
N GLU A 66 16.67 -17.52 6.50
CA GLU A 66 15.57 -18.31 7.04
C GLU A 66 14.49 -18.53 5.98
N ILE A 67 14.13 -17.49 5.23
CA ILE A 67 13.15 -17.55 4.13
C ILE A 67 13.59 -18.54 3.05
N ALA A 68 14.87 -18.52 2.66
CA ALA A 68 15.39 -19.35 1.57
C ALA A 68 15.40 -20.85 1.90
N ASN A 69 15.37 -21.20 3.19
CA ASN A 69 15.33 -22.59 3.65
C ASN A 69 13.91 -23.18 3.65
N ASP A 70 12.87 -22.36 3.51
CA ASP A 70 11.47 -22.80 3.42
C ASP A 70 10.85 -22.38 2.06
N PRO A 71 10.71 -23.32 1.10
CA PRO A 71 10.15 -23.04 -0.21
C PRO A 71 8.73 -22.47 -0.18
N ASP A 72 7.93 -22.84 0.82
CA ASP A 72 6.54 -22.40 0.95
C ASP A 72 6.50 -20.94 1.43
N VAL A 73 7.34 -20.58 2.40
CA VAL A 73 7.51 -19.20 2.87
C VAL A 73 7.97 -18.29 1.73
N MET A 74 8.95 -18.76 0.95
CA MET A 74 9.41 -18.03 -0.23
C MET A 74 8.31 -17.88 -1.29
N HIS A 75 7.41 -18.86 -1.41
CA HIS A 75 6.29 -18.79 -2.35
C HIS A 75 5.26 -17.75 -1.92
N VAL A 76 4.81 -17.79 -0.66
CA VAL A 76 3.88 -16.79 -0.09
C VAL A 76 4.45 -15.38 -0.17
N LEU A 77 5.72 -15.21 0.20
CA LEU A 77 6.40 -13.92 0.09
C LEU A 77 6.52 -13.45 -1.36
N GLY A 78 6.59 -14.39 -2.31
CA GLY A 78 6.52 -14.12 -3.74
C GLY A 78 5.23 -13.40 -4.14
N PHE A 79 4.08 -13.77 -3.55
CA PHE A 79 2.81 -13.06 -3.70
C PHE A 79 2.82 -11.72 -2.99
N ILE A 80 3.15 -11.68 -1.69
CA ILE A 80 3.11 -10.45 -0.88
C ILE A 80 4.06 -9.37 -1.41
N ALA A 81 5.18 -9.74 -2.04
CA ALA A 81 6.06 -8.77 -2.71
C ALA A 81 5.50 -8.27 -4.05
N ARG A 82 4.52 -8.94 -4.65
CA ARG A 82 3.96 -8.59 -5.98
C ARG A 82 2.60 -7.92 -5.91
N ILE A 83 1.88 -8.01 -4.79
CA ILE A 83 0.62 -7.29 -4.59
C ILE A 83 0.82 -5.77 -4.69
N GLU A 84 -0.23 -5.07 -5.10
CA GLU A 84 -0.22 -3.61 -5.29
C GLU A 84 -1.26 -2.89 -4.42
N ALA A 85 -2.02 -3.67 -3.66
CA ALA A 85 -2.90 -3.20 -2.60
C ALA A 85 -2.75 -4.15 -1.39
N PRO A 86 -3.21 -3.76 -0.19
CA PRO A 86 -3.32 -4.67 0.94
C PRO A 86 -4.01 -5.98 0.59
N MET A 87 -3.41 -7.10 1.00
CA MET A 87 -3.90 -8.45 0.72
C MET A 87 -4.57 -9.04 1.97
N PRO A 88 -5.89 -9.26 1.96
CA PRO A 88 -6.55 -10.04 3.00
C PRO A 88 -6.01 -11.49 2.98
N LEU A 89 -5.53 -11.99 4.11
CA LEU A 89 -4.94 -13.34 4.17
C LEU A 89 -5.96 -14.44 3.87
N LYS A 90 -7.23 -14.24 4.23
CA LYS A 90 -8.33 -15.15 3.86
C LYS A 90 -8.52 -15.25 2.35
N LEU A 91 -8.27 -14.15 1.62
CA LEU A 91 -8.33 -14.13 0.17
C LEU A 91 -7.09 -14.83 -0.41
N LEU A 92 -5.90 -14.56 0.12
CA LEU A 92 -4.67 -15.27 -0.30
C LEU A 92 -4.75 -16.79 -0.07
N ALA A 93 -5.41 -17.21 1.02
CA ALA A 93 -5.63 -18.61 1.36
C ALA A 93 -6.52 -19.37 0.35
N THR A 94 -7.15 -18.68 -0.61
CA THR A 94 -7.90 -19.33 -1.70
C THR A 94 -6.99 -19.96 -2.76
N ILE A 95 -5.74 -19.50 -2.86
CA ILE A 95 -4.76 -19.97 -3.85
C ILE A 95 -3.46 -20.49 -3.21
N VAL A 96 -3.17 -20.13 -1.95
CA VAL A 96 -2.00 -20.59 -1.18
C VAL A 96 -2.44 -21.34 0.07
N ASP A 97 -1.69 -22.37 0.46
CA ASP A 97 -1.93 -23.11 1.70
C ASP A 97 -1.88 -22.21 2.95
N ALA A 98 -2.86 -22.37 3.84
CA ALA A 98 -2.97 -21.54 5.05
C ALA A 98 -1.82 -21.76 6.03
N GLN A 99 -1.26 -22.98 6.14
CA GLN A 99 -0.12 -23.23 7.03
C GLN A 99 1.16 -22.58 6.49
N ALA A 100 1.32 -22.50 5.16
CA ALA A 100 2.38 -21.73 4.53
C ALA A 100 2.27 -20.23 4.85
N ILE A 101 1.04 -19.67 4.84
CA ILE A 101 0.80 -18.28 5.23
C ILE A 101 1.17 -18.04 6.70
N GLU A 102 0.72 -18.88 7.62
CA GLU A 102 1.04 -18.76 9.05
C GLU A 102 2.55 -18.85 9.33
N ARG A 103 3.24 -19.81 8.68
CA ARG A 103 4.70 -19.91 8.75
C ARG A 103 5.38 -18.64 8.22
N THR A 104 4.90 -18.10 7.11
CA THR A 104 5.43 -16.86 6.53
C THR A 104 5.26 -15.69 7.48
N LEU A 105 4.09 -15.53 8.08
CA LEU A 105 3.87 -14.49 9.07
C LEU A 105 4.83 -14.65 10.23
N LYS A 106 5.03 -15.86 10.76
CA LYS A 106 5.98 -16.09 11.85
C LYS A 106 7.41 -15.67 11.48
N THR A 107 7.89 -16.03 10.29
CA THR A 107 9.26 -15.73 9.85
C THR A 107 9.48 -14.25 9.53
N VAL A 108 8.52 -13.59 8.87
CA VAL A 108 8.74 -12.24 8.30
C VAL A 108 7.82 -11.15 8.83
N ARG A 109 7.06 -11.36 9.91
CA ARG A 109 6.09 -10.39 10.46
C ARG A 109 6.65 -8.97 10.56
N HIS A 110 7.88 -8.86 11.05
CA HIS A 110 8.56 -7.59 11.29
C HIS A 110 8.85 -6.79 9.99
N LEU A 111 8.91 -7.47 8.84
CA LEU A 111 9.11 -6.88 7.50
C LEU A 111 7.78 -6.57 6.80
N LEU A 112 6.66 -6.99 7.37
CA LEU A 112 5.32 -6.74 6.85
C LEU A 112 4.60 -5.65 7.64
N LYS A 113 3.54 -5.13 7.05
CA LYS A 113 2.61 -4.19 7.64
C LYS A 113 1.22 -4.80 7.60
N GLU A 114 0.61 -4.91 8.77
CA GLU A 114 -0.81 -5.19 8.89
C GLU A 114 -1.59 -3.87 8.78
N THR A 115 -2.66 -3.88 8.00
CA THR A 115 -3.59 -2.75 7.82
C THR A 115 -5.02 -3.25 8.00
N SER A 116 -5.99 -2.35 8.16
CA SER A 116 -7.41 -2.71 8.24
C SER A 116 -7.94 -3.47 7.01
N LYS A 117 -7.26 -3.35 5.86
CA LYS A 117 -7.63 -4.00 4.58
C LYS A 117 -6.78 -5.24 4.25
N GLY A 118 -5.78 -5.56 5.07
CA GLY A 118 -4.92 -6.73 4.88
C GLY A 118 -3.43 -6.40 5.02
N TRP A 119 -2.60 -7.27 4.47
CA TRP A 119 -1.15 -7.24 4.66
C TRP A 119 -0.42 -6.68 3.46
N THR A 120 0.63 -5.90 3.70
CA THR A 120 1.56 -5.39 2.69
C THR A 120 3.00 -5.54 3.15
N VAL A 121 3.96 -5.37 2.24
CA VAL A 121 5.36 -5.16 2.62
C VAL A 121 5.49 -3.78 3.29
N PHE A 122 6.21 -3.72 4.41
CA PHE A 122 6.36 -2.48 5.18
C PHE A 122 7.08 -1.36 4.40
N HIS A 123 8.08 -1.70 3.60
CA HIS A 123 8.84 -0.72 2.82
C HIS A 123 9.22 -1.24 1.43
N ASN A 124 9.12 -0.38 0.41
CA ASN A 124 9.35 -0.77 -0.98
C ASN A 124 10.75 -1.33 -1.24
N SER A 125 11.78 -0.94 -0.48
CA SER A 125 13.12 -1.51 -0.64
C SER A 125 13.18 -3.01 -0.31
N PHE A 126 12.42 -3.49 0.68
CA PHE A 126 12.34 -4.93 0.94
C PHE A 126 11.59 -5.66 -0.17
N ARG A 127 10.52 -5.04 -0.70
CA ARG A 127 9.80 -5.55 -1.86
C ARG A 127 10.74 -5.76 -3.06
N LEU A 128 11.51 -4.73 -3.41
CA LEU A 128 12.51 -4.81 -4.49
C LEU A 128 13.58 -5.86 -4.22
N PHE A 129 14.02 -5.99 -2.97
CA PHE A 129 14.95 -7.03 -2.56
C PHE A 129 14.39 -8.44 -2.80
N VAL A 130 13.14 -8.73 -2.44
CA VAL A 130 12.51 -10.03 -2.71
C VAL A 130 12.40 -10.27 -4.22
N LEU A 131 12.01 -9.25 -4.99
CA LEU A 131 11.87 -9.34 -6.45
C LEU A 131 13.20 -9.56 -7.17
N SER A 132 14.34 -9.15 -6.59
CA SER A 132 15.67 -9.34 -7.17
C SER A 132 16.21 -10.75 -6.97
N LYS A 133 15.60 -11.56 -6.09
CA LYS A 133 16.07 -12.93 -5.83
C LYS A 133 15.62 -13.88 -6.93
N PRO A 134 16.54 -14.61 -7.58
CA PRO A 134 16.18 -15.58 -8.59
C PRO A 134 15.46 -16.76 -7.94
N LYS A 135 14.34 -17.19 -8.52
CA LYS A 135 13.72 -18.47 -8.17
C LYS A 135 14.43 -19.57 -8.95
N ILE A 136 14.98 -20.54 -8.23
CA ILE A 136 15.59 -21.74 -8.84
C ILE A 136 14.57 -22.87 -8.77
N THR A 137 14.24 -23.44 -9.91
CA THR A 137 13.34 -24.59 -10.06
C THR A 137 14.07 -25.64 -10.89
N LEU A 138 14.14 -26.88 -10.38
CA LEU A 138 14.83 -28.01 -11.02
C LEU A 138 16.28 -27.67 -11.44
N GLY A 139 17.00 -26.92 -10.60
CA GLY A 139 18.41 -26.56 -10.82
C GLY A 139 18.65 -25.43 -11.83
N SER A 140 17.60 -24.79 -12.34
CA SER A 140 17.71 -23.66 -13.28
C SER A 140 16.89 -22.45 -12.81
N ILE A 141 17.26 -21.25 -13.26
CA ILE A 141 16.49 -20.04 -12.96
C ILE A 141 15.16 -20.11 -13.69
N ASP A 142 14.07 -20.08 -12.93
CA ASP A 142 12.71 -20.02 -13.44
C ASP A 142 12.36 -18.58 -13.84
N LYS A 143 12.46 -18.31 -15.15
CA LYS A 143 12.12 -17.00 -15.72
C LYS A 143 10.61 -16.75 -15.76
N THR A 144 9.81 -17.79 -15.65
CA THR A 144 8.34 -17.74 -15.75
C THR A 144 7.65 -17.57 -14.41
N TYR A 145 8.36 -17.82 -13.30
CA TYR A 145 7.84 -17.71 -11.94
C TYR A 145 7.08 -16.41 -11.67
N SER A 146 7.66 -15.27 -12.03
CA SER A 146 7.02 -13.97 -11.84
C SER A 146 5.72 -13.84 -12.65
N GLN A 147 5.70 -14.32 -13.89
CA GLN A 147 4.52 -14.28 -14.75
C GLN A 147 3.42 -15.17 -14.19
N HIS A 148 3.77 -16.36 -13.70
CA HIS A 148 2.84 -17.29 -13.08
C HIS A 148 2.15 -16.68 -11.86
N ILE A 149 2.91 -16.07 -10.93
CA ILE A 149 2.32 -15.40 -9.76
C ILE A 149 1.36 -14.30 -10.18
N TYR A 150 1.71 -13.46 -11.16
CA TYR A 150 0.81 -12.41 -11.62
C TYR A 150 -0.46 -12.97 -12.28
N ARG A 151 -0.38 -14.14 -12.93
CA ARG A 151 -1.57 -14.80 -13.47
C ARG A 151 -2.49 -15.29 -12.34
N GLU A 152 -1.93 -15.90 -11.31
CA GLU A 152 -2.70 -16.34 -10.13
C GLU A 152 -3.29 -15.16 -9.36
N LEU A 153 -2.56 -14.05 -9.22
CA LEU A 153 -3.07 -12.82 -8.65
C LEU A 153 -4.22 -12.22 -9.49
N ALA A 154 -4.14 -12.27 -10.82
CA ALA A 154 -5.23 -11.81 -11.68
C ALA A 154 -6.50 -12.63 -11.47
N GLU A 155 -6.37 -13.95 -11.35
CA GLU A 155 -7.49 -14.86 -11.11
C GLU A 155 -8.10 -14.67 -9.72
N LEU A 156 -7.27 -14.50 -8.69
CA LEU A 156 -7.70 -14.16 -7.34
C LEU A 156 -8.44 -12.81 -7.31
N SER A 157 -7.91 -11.79 -7.99
CA SER A 157 -8.53 -10.47 -8.09
C SER A 157 -9.91 -10.52 -8.76
N ARG A 158 -10.10 -11.38 -9.76
CA ARG A 158 -11.39 -11.56 -10.43
C ARG A 158 -12.49 -12.08 -9.49
N HIS A 159 -12.09 -12.89 -8.51
CA HIS A 159 -12.98 -13.51 -7.53
C HIS A 159 -12.96 -12.81 -6.17
N ALA A 160 -12.21 -11.71 -6.05
CA ALA A 160 -12.12 -10.96 -4.82
C ALA A 160 -13.47 -10.30 -4.51
N PRO A 161 -13.89 -10.25 -3.23
CA PRO A 161 -15.08 -9.50 -2.84
C PRO A 161 -15.00 -8.03 -3.25
N GLU A 162 -16.13 -7.41 -3.59
CA GLU A 162 -16.17 -6.02 -4.07
C GLU A 162 -15.55 -5.00 -3.09
N HIS A 163 -15.63 -5.26 -1.78
CA HIS A 163 -15.02 -4.42 -0.75
C HIS A 163 -13.49 -4.61 -0.60
N SER A 164 -12.90 -5.58 -1.29
CA SER A 164 -11.45 -5.78 -1.32
C SER A 164 -10.83 -4.90 -2.39
N LEU A 165 -9.78 -4.18 -2.03
CA LEU A 165 -8.98 -3.39 -2.99
C LEU A 165 -8.33 -4.27 -4.08
N GLN A 166 -8.19 -5.58 -3.83
CA GLN A 166 -7.68 -6.53 -4.82
C GLN A 166 -8.61 -6.70 -6.03
N SER A 167 -9.92 -6.46 -5.88
CA SER A 167 -10.91 -6.63 -6.96
C SER A 167 -10.60 -5.74 -8.18
N TRP A 168 -10.03 -4.56 -7.93
CA TRP A 168 -9.67 -3.61 -8.96
C TRP A 168 -8.43 -4.00 -9.78
N LEU A 169 -7.59 -4.90 -9.27
CA LEU A 169 -6.24 -5.10 -9.79
C LEU A 169 -6.14 -6.16 -10.89
N THR A 170 -7.25 -6.79 -11.28
CA THR A 170 -7.29 -7.84 -12.31
C THR A 170 -6.56 -7.44 -13.59
N LEU A 171 -6.94 -6.30 -14.20
CA LEU A 171 -6.33 -5.80 -15.44
C LEU A 171 -4.81 -5.56 -15.26
N ARG A 172 -4.45 -5.00 -14.11
CA ARG A 172 -3.08 -4.65 -13.77
C ARG A 172 -2.18 -5.88 -13.60
N TYR A 173 -2.72 -6.97 -13.06
CA TYR A 173 -2.02 -8.25 -12.95
C TYR A 173 -1.94 -9.01 -14.29
N LEU A 174 -2.97 -8.92 -15.15
CA LEU A 174 -2.87 -9.40 -16.53
C LEU A 174 -1.76 -8.67 -17.31
N ALA A 175 -1.63 -7.35 -17.10
CA ALA A 175 -0.57 -6.56 -17.74
C ALA A 175 0.84 -7.05 -17.33
N ARG A 176 1.02 -7.38 -16.05
CA ARG A 176 2.29 -7.83 -15.48
C ARG A 176 2.62 -9.29 -15.75
N SER A 177 1.62 -10.16 -15.87
CA SER A 177 1.81 -11.55 -16.30
C SER A 177 2.10 -11.66 -17.80
N GLY A 178 1.69 -10.67 -18.59
CA GLY A 178 1.87 -10.64 -20.04
C GLY A 178 0.70 -11.24 -20.82
N GLU A 179 -0.42 -11.52 -20.16
CA GLU A 179 -1.66 -12.05 -20.76
C GLU A 179 -2.40 -10.96 -21.54
N ARG A 180 -1.82 -10.58 -22.68
CA ARG A 180 -2.26 -9.44 -23.49
C ARG A 180 -3.68 -9.59 -24.00
N ASP A 181 -4.02 -10.76 -24.56
CA ASP A 181 -5.31 -10.97 -25.19
C ASP A 181 -6.44 -10.89 -24.18
N GLU A 182 -6.24 -11.49 -23.00
CA GLU A 182 -7.20 -11.42 -21.89
C GLU A 182 -7.30 -9.99 -21.32
N LEU A 183 -6.17 -9.30 -21.18
CA LEU A 183 -6.16 -7.89 -20.77
C LEU A 183 -6.96 -7.00 -21.74
N LEU A 184 -6.77 -7.16 -23.05
CA LEU A 184 -7.44 -6.35 -24.06
C LEU A 184 -8.93 -6.71 -24.19
N ALA A 185 -9.29 -7.96 -23.95
CA ALA A 185 -10.68 -8.40 -23.86
C ALA A 185 -11.38 -7.77 -22.65
N LEU A 186 -10.69 -7.62 -21.52
CA LEU A 186 -11.21 -6.99 -20.30
C LEU A 186 -11.31 -5.46 -20.43
N ALA A 187 -10.34 -4.82 -21.08
CA ALA A 187 -10.20 -3.37 -21.21
C ALA A 187 -11.26 -2.73 -22.14
N THR A 188 -12.51 -2.72 -21.67
CA THR A 188 -13.67 -2.20 -22.40
C THR A 188 -14.20 -0.90 -21.79
N PRO A 189 -14.95 -0.08 -22.55
CA PRO A 189 -15.63 1.09 -22.00
C PRO A 189 -16.53 0.74 -20.80
N ALA A 190 -17.25 -0.38 -20.87
CA ALA A 190 -18.12 -0.83 -19.79
C ALA A 190 -17.33 -1.16 -18.51
N TYR A 191 -16.17 -1.81 -18.65
CA TYR A 191 -15.29 -2.14 -17.53
C TYR A 191 -14.78 -0.87 -16.82
N PHE A 192 -14.30 0.13 -17.55
CA PHE A 192 -13.81 1.37 -16.94
C PHE A 192 -14.94 2.23 -16.35
N ARG A 193 -16.10 2.28 -17.00
CA ARG A 193 -17.28 2.96 -16.46
C ARG A 193 -17.74 2.34 -15.15
N HIS A 194 -17.78 1.00 -15.08
CA HIS A 194 -18.16 0.29 -13.87
C HIS A 194 -17.28 0.72 -12.68
N GLN A 195 -15.97 0.72 -12.86
CA GLN A 195 -15.03 1.13 -11.82
C GLN A 195 -15.20 2.59 -11.41
N PHE A 196 -15.37 3.48 -12.39
CA PHE A 196 -15.64 4.90 -12.14
C PHE A 196 -16.91 5.09 -11.30
N THR A 197 -18.00 4.38 -11.63
CA THR A 197 -19.26 4.49 -10.89
C THR A 197 -19.22 3.89 -9.48
N HIS A 198 -18.25 3.01 -9.21
CA HIS A 198 -18.03 2.40 -7.89
C HIS A 198 -16.91 3.09 -7.10
N GLY A 199 -16.57 4.33 -7.46
CA GLY A 199 -15.68 5.17 -6.65
C GLY A 199 -14.20 4.80 -6.71
N ARG A 200 -13.76 3.97 -7.67
CA ARG A 200 -12.32 3.77 -7.89
C ARG A 200 -11.70 5.10 -8.35
N SER A 201 -10.51 5.40 -7.82
CA SER A 201 -9.72 6.58 -8.22
C SER A 201 -9.60 6.72 -9.74
N CYS A 202 -9.80 7.95 -10.21
CA CYS A 202 -9.70 8.33 -11.62
C CYS A 202 -8.27 8.17 -12.14
N SER A 203 -7.27 8.52 -11.32
CA SER A 203 -5.85 8.35 -11.70
C SER A 203 -5.47 6.88 -11.84
N GLU A 204 -6.01 6.01 -10.98
CA GLU A 204 -5.85 4.55 -11.06
C GLU A 204 -6.50 3.96 -12.32
N ILE A 205 -7.68 4.46 -12.72
CA ILE A 205 -8.34 4.04 -13.96
C ILE A 205 -7.53 4.50 -15.19
N ASP A 206 -7.01 5.74 -15.22
CA ASP A 206 -6.16 6.24 -16.31
C ASP A 206 -4.88 5.38 -16.45
N ALA A 207 -4.27 5.02 -15.32
CA ALA A 207 -3.09 4.14 -15.31
C ALA A 207 -3.39 2.77 -15.92
N ASP A 208 -4.55 2.18 -15.62
CA ASP A 208 -4.96 0.89 -16.18
C ASP A 208 -5.28 0.99 -17.69
N ILE A 209 -5.89 2.09 -18.15
CA ILE A 209 -6.08 2.37 -19.59
C ILE A 209 -4.72 2.51 -20.29
N HIS A 210 -3.75 3.17 -19.64
CA HIS A 210 -2.40 3.31 -20.17
C HIS A 210 -1.68 1.96 -20.30
N LEU A 211 -1.83 1.06 -19.33
CA LEU A 211 -1.33 -0.33 -19.44
C LEU A 211 -1.97 -1.07 -20.62
N ALA A 212 -3.29 -0.90 -20.82
CA ALA A 212 -3.98 -1.48 -21.97
C ALA A 212 -3.49 -0.93 -23.31
N LEU A 213 -3.21 0.38 -23.41
CA LEU A 213 -2.62 0.99 -24.60
C LEU A 213 -1.23 0.43 -24.92
N ILE A 214 -0.39 0.22 -23.90
CA ILE A 214 0.93 -0.42 -24.07
C ILE A 214 0.78 -1.86 -24.57
N ALA A 215 -0.20 -2.61 -24.06
CA ALA A 215 -0.48 -3.97 -24.50
C ALA A 215 -0.95 -4.00 -25.96
N ALA A 216 -1.82 -3.06 -26.35
CA ALA A 216 -2.38 -2.94 -27.70
C ALA A 216 -1.32 -2.63 -28.77
N ARG A 217 -0.20 -1.97 -28.41
CA ARG A 217 0.85 -1.57 -29.36
C ARG A 217 1.37 -2.70 -30.26
N SER A 218 1.46 -3.92 -29.73
CA SER A 218 1.96 -5.08 -30.47
C SER A 218 0.92 -5.78 -31.34
N THR A 219 -0.37 -5.43 -31.19
CA THR A 219 -1.46 -6.03 -31.98
C THR A 219 -1.63 -5.39 -33.35
N TYR A 220 -1.18 -4.13 -33.50
CA TYR A 220 -1.43 -3.29 -34.68
C TYR A 220 -2.93 -3.14 -35.03
N ASP A 221 -3.82 -3.40 -34.07
CA ASP A 221 -5.27 -3.24 -34.22
C ASP A 221 -5.67 -1.79 -33.90
N GLY A 222 -5.95 -1.02 -34.95
CA GLY A 222 -6.41 0.36 -34.83
C GLY A 222 -7.75 0.51 -34.10
N VAL A 223 -8.62 -0.50 -34.15
CA VAL A 223 -9.92 -0.47 -33.48
C VAL A 223 -9.74 -0.55 -31.98
N ILE A 224 -8.88 -1.45 -31.49
CA ILE A 224 -8.55 -1.56 -30.06
C ILE A 224 -7.90 -0.26 -29.58
N ALA A 225 -6.91 0.26 -30.32
CA ALA A 225 -6.22 1.50 -29.96
C ALA A 225 -7.20 2.69 -29.87
N THR A 226 -8.03 2.90 -30.90
CA THR A 226 -9.03 3.97 -30.91
C THR A 226 -10.03 3.81 -29.77
N ARG A 227 -10.50 2.59 -29.48
CA ARG A 227 -11.42 2.34 -28.36
C ARG A 227 -10.81 2.75 -27.03
N LEU A 228 -9.55 2.38 -26.76
CA LEU A 228 -8.87 2.72 -25.52
C LEU A 228 -8.60 4.23 -25.39
N LEU A 229 -8.25 4.90 -26.50
CA LEU A 229 -8.13 6.37 -26.52
C LEU A 229 -9.46 7.06 -26.19
N LEU A 230 -10.58 6.55 -26.72
CA LEU A 230 -11.92 7.05 -26.38
C LEU A 230 -12.29 6.77 -24.92
N CYS A 231 -11.90 5.62 -24.37
CA CYS A 231 -12.08 5.34 -22.94
C CYS A 231 -11.32 6.36 -22.08
N ARG A 232 -10.07 6.64 -22.43
CA ARG A 232 -9.23 7.60 -21.73
C ARG A 232 -9.83 9.00 -21.73
N ASP A 233 -10.24 9.44 -22.91
CA ASP A 233 -10.87 10.73 -23.15
C ASP A 233 -12.23 10.86 -22.42
N GLU A 234 -13.03 9.79 -22.38
CA GLU A 234 -14.24 9.74 -21.55
C GLU A 234 -13.95 9.90 -20.06
N ILE A 235 -12.99 9.12 -19.51
CA ILE A 235 -12.61 9.22 -18.09
C ILE A 235 -12.09 10.63 -17.79
N SER A 236 -11.19 11.18 -18.62
CA SER A 236 -10.65 12.53 -18.45
C SER A 236 -11.75 13.60 -18.37
N ARG A 237 -12.76 13.56 -19.25
CA ARG A 237 -13.89 14.51 -19.19
C ARG A 237 -14.71 14.36 -17.92
N ARG A 238 -14.96 13.13 -17.48
CA ARG A 238 -15.72 12.87 -16.25
C ARG A 238 -14.94 13.37 -15.02
N THR A 239 -13.63 13.12 -14.97
CA THR A 239 -12.73 13.61 -13.93
C THR A 239 -12.77 15.13 -13.81
N GLN A 240 -12.74 15.86 -14.93
CA GLN A 240 -12.85 17.34 -14.94
C GLN A 240 -14.14 17.85 -14.32
N VAL A 241 -15.27 17.14 -14.50
CA VAL A 241 -16.54 17.51 -13.87
C VAL A 241 -16.50 17.27 -12.36
N LEU A 242 -15.82 16.22 -11.90
CA LEU A 242 -15.71 15.89 -10.48
C LEU A 242 -14.82 16.84 -9.69
N GLU A 243 -13.88 17.54 -10.34
CA GLU A 243 -12.95 18.48 -9.68
C GLU A 243 -13.67 19.56 -8.85
N TYR A 244 -14.87 19.96 -9.28
CA TYR A 244 -15.68 20.98 -8.61
C TYR A 244 -16.74 20.40 -7.67
N ALA A 245 -16.81 19.08 -7.51
CA ALA A 245 -17.88 18.38 -6.80
C ALA A 245 -17.54 18.13 -5.31
N ASN A 246 -17.24 19.21 -4.57
CA ASN A 246 -16.77 19.14 -3.18
C ASN A 246 -17.76 18.47 -2.19
N GLU A 247 -19.05 18.42 -2.52
CA GLU A 247 -20.07 17.77 -1.68
C GLU A 247 -20.11 16.23 -1.84
N LEU A 248 -19.51 15.68 -2.91
CA LEU A 248 -19.49 14.23 -3.13
C LEU A 248 -18.76 13.44 -2.05
N PRO A 249 -17.52 13.78 -1.63
CA PRO A 249 -16.84 13.02 -0.58
C PRO A 249 -17.65 13.01 0.73
N ARG A 250 -18.30 14.13 1.07
CA ARG A 250 -19.20 14.20 2.23
C ARG A 250 -20.41 13.27 2.09
N ALA A 251 -21.02 13.21 0.91
CA ALA A 251 -22.14 12.31 0.64
C ALA A 251 -21.71 10.84 0.72
N MET A 252 -20.54 10.48 0.17
CA MET A 252 -19.97 9.13 0.25
C MET A 252 -19.77 8.70 1.72
N LEU A 253 -19.20 9.56 2.55
CA LEU A 253 -19.03 9.30 3.99
C LEU A 253 -20.36 9.10 4.72
N LYS A 254 -21.39 9.89 4.40
CA LYS A 254 -22.73 9.74 5.00
C LYS A 254 -23.39 8.40 4.67
N VAL A 255 -23.08 7.81 3.52
CA VAL A 255 -23.59 6.50 3.11
C VAL A 255 -22.67 5.35 3.59
N GLY A 256 -21.54 5.69 4.23
CA GLY A 256 -20.56 4.74 4.75
C GLY A 256 -19.54 4.26 3.71
N ASP A 257 -19.49 4.87 2.52
CA ASP A 257 -18.51 4.53 1.48
C ASP A 257 -17.21 5.32 1.69
N ILE A 258 -16.48 4.91 2.72
CA ILE A 258 -15.23 5.57 3.15
C ILE A 258 -14.13 5.36 2.09
N ASP A 259 -14.09 4.19 1.44
CA ASP A 259 -13.05 3.87 0.46
C ASP A 259 -13.16 4.75 -0.80
N ALA A 260 -14.39 4.98 -1.28
CA ALA A 260 -14.64 5.93 -2.37
C ALA A 260 -14.34 7.37 -1.95
N ALA A 261 -14.70 7.77 -0.73
CA ALA A 261 -14.41 9.11 -0.23
C ALA A 261 -12.89 9.40 -0.18
N ILE A 262 -12.10 8.47 0.35
CA ILE A 262 -10.63 8.58 0.35
C ILE A 262 -10.10 8.65 -1.08
N SER A 263 -10.52 7.72 -1.95
CA SER A 263 -10.07 7.67 -3.35
C SER A 263 -10.38 8.99 -4.07
N PHE A 264 -11.55 9.57 -3.81
CA PHE A 264 -11.98 10.85 -4.37
C PHE A 264 -11.06 11.99 -3.92
N VAL A 265 -10.78 12.12 -2.62
CA VAL A 265 -9.96 13.25 -2.13
C VAL A 265 -8.47 13.10 -2.43
N GLN A 266 -8.00 11.88 -2.71
CA GLN A 266 -6.66 11.65 -3.25
C GLN A 266 -6.50 12.23 -4.66
N ASP A 267 -7.54 12.16 -5.48
CA ASP A 267 -7.58 12.79 -6.81
C ASP A 267 -7.95 14.28 -6.74
N PHE A 268 -8.82 14.67 -5.80
CA PHE A 268 -9.35 16.03 -5.62
C PHE A 268 -9.22 16.52 -4.16
N PRO A 269 -8.08 17.11 -3.77
CA PRO A 269 -7.78 17.44 -2.37
C PRO A 269 -8.68 18.44 -1.65
N ASN A 270 -9.64 19.08 -2.34
CA ASN A 270 -10.42 20.23 -1.84
C ASN A 270 -11.15 19.97 -0.51
N ALA A 271 -11.60 18.75 -0.29
CA ALA A 271 -12.30 18.32 0.93
C ALA A 271 -11.48 17.27 1.73
N GLY A 272 -10.18 17.16 1.46
CA GLY A 272 -9.34 16.09 2.01
C GLY A 272 -9.27 16.07 3.53
N TYR A 273 -9.14 17.24 4.18
CA TYR A 273 -9.03 17.34 5.63
C TYR A 273 -10.30 16.92 6.37
N GLU A 274 -11.48 17.18 5.80
CA GLU A 274 -12.75 16.73 6.39
C GLU A 274 -12.86 15.20 6.42
N VAL A 275 -12.30 14.54 5.39
CA VAL A 275 -12.21 13.06 5.36
C VAL A 275 -11.23 12.56 6.42
N VAL A 276 -10.09 13.25 6.60
CA VAL A 276 -9.12 12.94 7.66
C VAL A 276 -9.77 13.04 9.04
N ASP A 277 -10.49 14.12 9.32
CA ASP A 277 -11.15 14.33 10.62
C ASP A 277 -12.18 13.23 10.91
N LEU A 278 -13.01 12.88 9.93
CA LEU A 278 -13.99 11.80 10.08
C LEU A 278 -13.32 10.43 10.32
N LEU A 279 -12.18 10.15 9.69
CA LEU A 279 -11.40 8.94 9.96
C LEU A 279 -10.85 8.93 11.40
N LEU A 280 -10.40 10.08 11.90
CA LEU A 280 -9.92 10.22 13.29
C LEU A 280 -11.06 10.03 14.30
N GLU A 281 -12.24 10.57 14.03
CA GLU A 281 -13.45 10.38 14.86
C GLU A 281 -13.88 8.91 14.92
N GLN A 282 -13.74 8.18 13.82
CA GLN A 282 -14.01 6.74 13.76
C GLN A 282 -12.88 5.87 14.35
N GLY A 283 -11.74 6.48 14.69
CA GLY A 283 -10.58 5.79 15.25
C GLY A 283 -9.70 5.06 14.22
N ASP A 284 -9.89 5.31 12.93
CA ASP A 284 -9.06 4.75 11.84
C ASP A 284 -7.81 5.61 11.61
N PHE A 285 -6.92 5.61 12.62
CA PHE A 285 -5.74 6.47 12.67
C PHE A 285 -4.75 6.21 11.54
N ASP A 286 -4.61 4.95 11.12
CA ASP A 286 -3.63 4.59 10.08
C ASP A 286 -4.02 5.21 8.74
N ARG A 287 -5.29 5.11 8.35
CA ARG A 287 -5.79 5.70 7.10
C ARG A 287 -5.86 7.22 7.17
N ALA A 288 -6.25 7.78 8.32
CA ALA A 288 -6.23 9.22 8.53
C ALA A 288 -4.82 9.78 8.34
N LYS A 289 -3.81 9.13 8.92
CA LYS A 289 -2.41 9.50 8.79
C LYS A 289 -1.92 9.36 7.35
N GLU A 290 -2.16 8.22 6.70
CA GLU A 290 -1.75 8.00 5.30
C GLU A 290 -2.38 9.03 4.36
N LEU A 291 -3.67 9.34 4.55
CA LEU A 291 -4.35 10.36 3.77
C LEU A 291 -3.79 11.76 4.06
N PHE A 292 -3.54 12.11 5.33
CA PHE A 292 -2.93 13.38 5.69
C PHE A 292 -1.54 13.54 5.08
N GLU A 293 -0.69 12.51 5.15
CA GLU A 293 0.64 12.49 4.51
C GLU A 293 0.55 12.63 2.99
N HIS A 294 -0.48 12.05 2.35
CA HIS A 294 -0.74 12.24 0.91
C HIS A 294 -1.20 13.67 0.58
N LEU A 295 -2.03 14.26 1.44
CA LEU A 295 -2.52 15.62 1.30
C LEU A 295 -1.46 16.67 1.66
N GLU A 296 -0.35 16.28 2.29
CA GLU A 296 0.55 17.19 3.01
C GLU A 296 0.92 18.44 2.18
N PRO A 297 0.73 19.65 2.76
CA PRO A 297 0.90 20.92 2.06
C PRO A 297 2.31 21.19 1.53
N LEU A 298 3.36 20.60 2.11
CA LEU A 298 4.75 20.90 1.72
C LEU A 298 5.05 20.49 0.27
N SER A 299 4.45 19.39 -0.19
CA SER A 299 4.48 18.94 -1.58
C SER A 299 3.70 19.90 -2.50
N GLN A 300 2.63 20.49 -1.97
CA GLN A 300 1.72 21.37 -2.70
C GLN A 300 2.21 22.84 -2.78
N LEU A 301 3.08 23.28 -1.86
CA LEU A 301 3.72 24.60 -1.94
C LEU A 301 4.59 24.80 -3.19
N HIS A 302 4.97 23.70 -3.85
CA HIS A 302 5.74 23.70 -5.10
C HIS A 302 4.90 23.43 -6.35
N THR A 303 3.56 23.34 -6.23
CA THR A 303 2.66 23.22 -7.40
C THR A 303 2.07 24.58 -7.80
N PRO A 304 1.70 24.78 -9.09
CA PRO A 304 1.16 26.04 -9.61
C PRO A 304 -0.11 26.53 -8.91
N ARG A 305 -0.74 25.66 -8.10
CA ARG A 305 -1.99 25.92 -7.38
C ARG A 305 -1.84 26.99 -6.29
N PHE A 306 -0.64 27.16 -5.73
CA PHE A 306 -0.33 28.13 -4.67
C PHE A 306 0.66 29.23 -5.09
N GLU A 307 1.13 29.24 -6.34
CA GLU A 307 2.04 30.28 -6.86
C GLU A 307 1.41 31.68 -6.89
N HIS A 308 0.08 31.79 -6.76
CA HIS A 308 -0.65 33.06 -6.85
C HIS A 308 -1.31 33.51 -5.54
N TYR A 309 -1.26 32.70 -4.49
CA TYR A 309 -1.80 33.02 -3.17
C TYR A 309 -0.60 33.27 -2.25
N GLY A 310 -0.25 34.54 -2.04
CA GLY A 310 1.00 34.93 -1.36
C GLY A 310 1.22 34.27 0.01
N ASP A 311 2.48 34.31 0.48
CA ASP A 311 3.01 33.55 1.64
C ASP A 311 2.13 33.55 2.89
N SER A 312 1.40 34.63 3.18
CA SER A 312 0.51 34.75 4.33
C SER A 312 -0.69 33.80 4.29
N HIS A 313 -1.29 33.58 3.11
CA HIS A 313 -2.41 32.65 2.94
C HIS A 313 -1.95 31.20 3.15
N ASN A 314 -0.80 30.86 2.57
CA ASN A 314 -0.23 29.50 2.66
C ASN A 314 0.16 29.15 4.10
N LEU A 315 0.71 30.12 4.85
CA LEU A 315 1.00 29.99 6.28
C LEU A 315 -0.24 29.84 7.15
N GLN A 316 -1.37 30.44 6.76
CA GLN A 316 -2.61 30.38 7.52
C GLN A 316 -3.34 29.05 7.33
N GLU A 317 -3.41 28.56 6.08
CA GLU A 317 -3.89 27.20 5.77
C GLU A 317 -3.05 26.12 6.48
N PHE A 318 -1.73 26.28 6.49
CA PHE A 318 -0.83 25.39 7.21
C PHE A 318 -1.07 25.37 8.73
N LYS A 319 -1.27 26.56 9.33
CA LYS A 319 -1.57 26.66 10.77
C LYS A 319 -2.92 26.07 11.12
N ASN A 320 -3.91 26.20 10.26
CA ASN A 320 -5.23 25.59 10.45
C ASN A 320 -5.11 24.05 10.43
N GLY A 321 -4.48 23.49 9.39
CA GLY A 321 -4.29 22.03 9.28
C GLY A 321 -3.43 21.41 10.39
N GLN A 322 -2.39 22.11 10.87
CA GLN A 322 -1.59 21.63 12.00
C GLN A 322 -2.37 21.68 13.33
N ASN A 323 -3.08 22.77 13.60
CA ASN A 323 -3.86 22.88 14.84
C ASN A 323 -4.96 21.82 14.91
N GLU A 324 -5.64 21.52 13.81
CA GLU A 324 -6.70 20.50 13.78
C GLU A 324 -6.14 19.09 13.98
N PHE A 325 -5.03 18.74 13.33
CA PHE A 325 -4.40 17.42 13.49
C PHE A 325 -3.83 17.18 14.90
N PHE A 326 -3.12 18.16 15.48
CA PHE A 326 -2.58 18.01 16.83
C PHE A 326 -3.67 18.04 17.90
N THR A 327 -4.75 18.81 17.72
CA THR A 327 -5.83 18.91 18.71
C THR A 327 -6.69 17.65 18.72
N SER A 328 -7.03 17.09 17.54
CA SER A 328 -7.79 15.83 17.41
C SER A 328 -7.01 14.61 17.94
N VAL A 329 -5.71 14.51 17.63
CA VAL A 329 -4.84 13.43 18.13
C VAL A 329 -4.64 13.51 19.65
N THR A 330 -4.62 14.72 20.22
CA THR A 330 -4.47 14.89 21.68
C THR A 330 -5.77 14.59 22.42
N LEU A 331 -6.93 15.01 21.88
CA LEU A 331 -8.24 14.73 22.46
C LEU A 331 -8.62 13.23 22.38
N SER A 332 -8.26 12.52 21.31
CA SER A 332 -8.55 11.08 21.19
C SER A 332 -7.64 10.21 22.08
N LYS A 333 -6.40 10.65 22.34
CA LYS A 333 -5.53 10.00 23.34
C LYS A 333 -6.03 10.19 24.76
N LEU A 334 -6.58 11.37 25.08
CA LEU A 334 -7.18 11.67 26.38
C LEU A 334 -8.49 10.89 26.61
N SER A 335 -9.33 10.71 25.58
CA SER A 335 -10.56 9.92 25.71
C SER A 335 -10.30 8.41 25.90
N ARG A 336 -9.24 7.87 25.29
CA ARG A 336 -8.77 6.48 25.56
C ARG A 336 -8.21 6.28 26.97
N GLN A 337 -7.65 7.32 27.60
CA GLN A 337 -7.19 7.26 28.99
C GLN A 337 -8.31 7.41 30.03
N LEU A 338 -9.48 7.91 29.63
CA LEU A 338 -10.64 8.12 30.51
C LEU A 338 -11.71 7.00 30.40
N THR A 339 -11.46 5.95 29.60
CA THR A 339 -12.38 4.81 29.42
C THR A 339 -11.76 3.46 29.86
N ILE A 340 -10.78 3.50 30.77
CA ILE A 340 -10.34 2.39 31.62
C ILE A 340 -10.46 2.90 33.05
#